data_AF-A0A357I1Y6-F1
#
_entry.id   AF-A0A357I1Y6-F1
#
_cell.length_a   1.000
_cell.length_b   1.000
_cell.length_c   1.000
_cell.angle_alpha   90.00
_cell.angle_beta   90.00
_cell.angle_gamma   90.00
#
_symmetry.space_group_name_H-M   'P 1'
#
loop_
_entity.id
_entity.type
_entity.pdbx_description
1 polymer ?
#
loop_
_entity_poly.entity_id
_entity_poly.type
_entity_poly.pdbx_seq_one_letter_code
_entity_poly.pdbx_strand_id
1 'polypeptide(L)'
;MLAIFKTIILLVVALLLAAAALLIPAHLRSIDLAVLQAHAHQGAAGHAVDVVLNESIRSAHIGSTLRILNATRTRPDRRQPYQAQIRELLEQRPSLLASGGPDRTLEDFLELVQAKPSATAGIEPRPLLPQLLPRSERASLSSMLAESTNANVAALLGARDIVGLLRLHPASHAAGAPYDAGILSLALLIEGGHFSPALAQKIGQTAAQASLGTPAAVRALEDFAIATLSLGRQLDHRSLADLAHITQSLSDWGEMGTLFRAQPDRIDALYTALRFEGSSSPIFSYLATYPDTGKQDLDAALSYGPQATQEILREALPIYRAKAGLAATVIPFLSQYRPHSLVE
;
A
#
# COMPACT_ATOMS: atom_id res chain seq x y z
N MET A 1 66.65 12.24 7.02
CA MET A 1 65.83 13.03 7.97
C MET A 1 64.65 13.72 7.30
N LEU A 2 64.84 14.46 6.20
CA LEU A 2 63.76 15.15 5.48
C LEU A 2 62.65 14.21 4.96
N ALA A 3 63.01 13.00 4.50
CA ALA A 3 62.06 12.02 4.01
C ALA A 3 61.11 11.51 5.10
N ILE A 4 61.65 11.21 6.29
CA ILE A 4 60.90 10.75 7.47
C ILE A 4 59.94 11.84 7.96
N PHE A 5 60.40 13.10 7.99
CA PHE A 5 59.57 14.24 8.40
C PHE A 5 58.38 14.46 7.44
N LYS A 6 58.61 14.33 6.12
CA LYS A 6 57.53 14.38 5.12
C LYS A 6 56.53 13.23 5.27
N THR A 7 56.98 12.02 5.60
CA THR A 7 56.08 10.88 5.81
C THR A 7 55.21 11.08 7.04
N ILE A 8 55.77 11.56 8.14
CA ILE A 8 55.02 11.84 9.37
C ILE A 8 53.94 12.91 9.12
N ILE A 9 54.28 13.99 8.42
CA ILE A 9 53.32 15.06 8.09
C ILE A 9 52.16 14.51 7.24
N LEU A 10 52.46 13.73 6.19
CA LEU A 10 51.44 13.14 5.33
C LEU A 10 50.53 12.18 6.11
N LEU A 11 51.08 11.43 7.07
CA LEU A 11 50.32 10.49 7.90
C LEU A 11 49.40 11.24 8.88
N VAL A 12 49.87 12.35 9.46
CA VAL A 12 49.03 13.22 10.31
C VAL A 12 47.92 13.87 9.50
N VAL A 13 48.20 14.37 8.29
CA VAL A 13 47.18 14.94 7.40
C VAL A 13 46.17 13.89 6.97
N ALA A 14 46.61 12.67 6.61
CA ALA A 14 45.72 11.57 6.27
C ALA A 14 44.84 11.15 7.46
N LEU A 15 45.41 11.12 8.67
CA LEU A 15 44.66 10.83 9.90
C LEU A 15 43.63 11.93 10.19
N LEU A 16 43.98 13.20 10.01
CA LEU A 16 43.07 14.33 10.17
C LEU A 16 41.95 14.32 9.13
N LEU A 17 42.25 13.98 7.87
CA LEU A 17 41.24 13.84 6.82
C LEU A 17 40.34 12.62 7.06
N ALA A 18 40.88 11.50 7.54
CA ALA A 18 40.09 10.33 7.92
C ALA A 18 39.20 10.61 9.14
N ALA A 19 39.73 11.33 10.14
CA ALA A 19 38.95 11.80 11.29
C ALA A 19 37.86 12.78 10.86
N ALA A 20 38.18 13.74 9.99
CA ALA A 20 37.21 14.67 9.41
C ALA A 20 36.14 13.94 8.61
N ALA A 21 36.50 12.92 7.82
CA ALA A 21 35.56 12.08 7.08
C ALA A 21 34.65 11.24 8.00
N LEU A 22 35.19 10.75 9.12
CA LEU A 22 34.43 10.08 10.18
C LEU A 22 33.54 11.05 10.99
N LEU A 23 33.93 12.34 11.01
CA LEU A 23 33.19 13.45 11.60
C LEU A 23 32.23 14.11 10.59
N ILE A 24 32.22 13.73 9.30
CA ILE A 24 31.21 14.20 8.34
C ILE A 24 29.84 13.75 8.86
N PRO A 25 28.88 14.68 9.03
CA PRO A 25 27.64 14.42 9.72
C PRO A 25 26.99 13.08 9.39
N ALA A 26 26.82 12.12 10.30
CA ALA A 26 25.89 11.00 10.03
C ALA A 26 24.48 11.54 9.66
N HIS A 27 24.16 12.75 10.12
CA HIS A 27 22.95 13.50 9.77
C HIS A 27 22.83 13.92 8.30
N LEU A 28 23.89 13.89 7.49
CA LEU A 28 23.77 14.13 6.04
C LEU A 28 23.32 12.88 5.28
N ARG A 29 23.29 11.71 5.94
CA ARG A 29 22.87 10.42 5.37
C ARG A 29 21.65 9.83 6.07
N SER A 30 20.98 10.59 6.92
CA SER A 30 19.83 10.12 7.68
C SER A 30 18.96 11.28 8.17
N ILE A 31 17.65 11.08 8.23
CA ILE A 31 16.70 12.08 8.73
C ILE A 31 16.58 11.96 10.25
N ASP A 32 16.63 13.09 10.96
CA ASP A 32 16.39 13.13 12.40
C ASP A 32 14.88 12.97 12.69
N LEU A 33 14.53 12.20 13.72
CA LEU A 33 13.14 12.01 14.15
C LEU A 33 12.44 13.35 14.47
N ALA A 34 13.18 14.36 14.93
CA ALA A 34 12.66 15.69 15.20
C ALA A 34 12.12 16.38 13.92
N VAL A 35 12.70 16.08 12.75
CA VAL A 35 12.22 16.61 11.46
C VAL A 35 10.87 15.99 11.11
N LEU A 36 10.71 14.68 11.32
CA LEU A 36 9.42 14.01 11.10
C LEU A 36 8.34 14.54 12.05
N GLN A 37 8.71 14.82 13.30
CA GLN A 37 7.82 15.46 14.27
C GLN A 37 7.43 16.87 13.85
N ALA A 38 8.38 17.68 13.36
CA ALA A 38 8.11 19.03 12.88
C ALA A 38 7.12 19.03 11.71
N HIS A 39 7.30 18.12 10.73
CA HIS A 39 6.37 17.95 9.61
C HIS A 39 4.99 17.49 10.07
N ALA A 40 4.90 16.67 11.13
CA ALA A 40 3.61 16.31 11.73
C ALA A 40 2.85 17.52 12.33
N HIS A 41 3.57 18.60 12.68
CA HIS A 41 3.02 19.82 13.29
C HIS A 41 2.79 20.97 12.30
N GLN A 42 3.42 20.95 11.12
CA GLN A 42 3.23 21.99 10.08
C GLN A 42 1.94 21.80 9.26
N GLY A 43 1.40 20.58 9.20
CA GLY A 43 0.03 20.35 8.74
C GLY A 43 -0.96 21.01 9.69
N ALA A 44 -1.88 21.82 9.16
CA ALA A 44 -2.84 22.62 9.93
C ALA A 44 -3.44 21.87 11.14
N ALA A 45 -3.17 22.42 12.34
CA ALA A 45 -3.86 22.17 13.61
C ALA A 45 -4.35 20.73 13.87
N GLY A 46 -3.54 19.92 14.54
CA GLY A 46 -4.01 18.71 15.23
C GLY A 46 -4.28 17.53 14.31
N HIS A 47 -3.25 16.67 14.19
CA HIS A 47 -3.34 15.26 13.79
C HIS A 47 -3.85 15.02 12.36
N ALA A 48 -2.98 15.21 11.37
CA ALA A 48 -3.24 14.88 9.96
C ALA A 48 -3.79 13.46 9.74
N VAL A 49 -3.44 12.50 10.60
CA VAL A 49 -4.03 11.14 10.60
C VAL A 49 -5.52 11.18 10.94
N ASP A 50 -5.94 11.97 11.93
CA ASP A 50 -7.33 12.09 12.35
C ASP A 50 -8.18 12.74 11.23
N VAL A 51 -7.61 13.65 10.45
CA VAL A 51 -8.27 14.20 9.25
C VAL A 51 -8.59 13.08 8.26
N VAL A 52 -7.60 12.24 7.93
CA VAL A 52 -7.81 11.11 7.00
C VAL A 52 -8.81 10.10 7.57
N LEU A 53 -8.73 9.78 8.87
CA LEU A 53 -9.66 8.86 9.54
C LEU A 53 -11.10 9.40 9.60
N ASN A 54 -11.25 10.69 9.88
CA ASN A 54 -12.56 11.34 9.91
C ASN A 54 -13.19 11.35 8.51
N GLU A 55 -12.40 11.63 7.47
CA GLU A 55 -12.88 11.57 6.10
C GLU A 55 -13.27 10.15 5.70
N SER A 56 -12.42 9.15 5.98
CA SER A 56 -12.70 7.76 5.62
C SER A 56 -13.94 7.22 6.32
N ILE A 57 -14.19 7.59 7.57
CA ILE A 57 -15.41 7.19 8.29
C ILE A 57 -16.65 7.93 7.79
N ARG A 58 -16.54 9.23 7.46
CA ARG A 58 -17.65 9.98 6.85
C ARG A 58 -18.09 9.38 5.52
N SER A 59 -17.14 8.83 4.75
CA SER A 59 -17.44 8.05 3.54
C SER A 59 -17.80 6.58 3.81
N ALA A 60 -17.91 6.16 5.06
CA ALA A 60 -18.15 4.78 5.48
C ALA A 60 -17.13 3.74 4.94
N HIS A 61 -15.88 4.16 4.66
CA HIS A 61 -14.78 3.28 4.24
C HIS A 61 -14.17 2.56 5.45
N ILE A 62 -14.91 1.63 6.04
CA ILE A 62 -14.51 0.95 7.29
C ILE A 62 -13.23 0.13 7.15
N GLY A 63 -13.02 -0.55 6.01
CA GLY A 63 -11.84 -1.39 5.76
C GLY A 63 -10.57 -0.54 5.74
N SER A 64 -10.58 0.52 4.94
CA SER A 64 -9.52 1.52 4.85
C SER A 64 -9.23 2.16 6.20
N THR A 65 -10.27 2.52 6.95
CA THR A 65 -10.15 3.11 8.29
C THR A 65 -9.45 2.16 9.26
N LEU A 66 -9.86 0.88 9.31
CA LEU A 66 -9.26 -0.13 10.19
C LEU A 66 -7.77 -0.33 9.88
N ARG A 67 -7.40 -0.36 8.59
CA ARG A 67 -5.99 -0.48 8.17
C ARG A 67 -5.15 0.69 8.64
N ILE A 68 -5.64 1.91 8.44
CA ILE A 68 -4.97 3.13 8.90
C ILE A 68 -4.82 3.11 10.42
N LEU A 69 -5.89 2.78 11.17
CA LEU A 69 -5.84 2.68 12.63
C LEU A 69 -4.83 1.64 13.14
N ASN A 70 -4.68 0.52 12.43
CA ASN A 70 -3.73 -0.53 12.78
C ASN A 70 -2.28 -0.10 12.47
N ALA A 71 -2.07 0.58 11.36
CA ALA A 71 -0.75 1.01 10.91
C ALA A 71 -0.15 2.15 11.73
N THR A 72 -0.96 3.15 12.09
CA THR A 72 -0.46 4.39 12.73
C THR A 72 -0.14 4.23 14.23
N ARG A 73 -0.39 3.04 14.81
CA ARG A 73 -0.22 2.73 16.24
C ARG A 73 -0.87 3.78 17.15
N THR A 74 -2.04 4.26 16.75
CA THR A 74 -2.85 5.23 17.50
C THR A 74 -3.10 4.72 18.92
N ARG A 75 -2.97 5.61 19.90
CA ARG A 75 -3.20 5.28 21.31
C ARG A 75 -4.63 4.76 21.55
N PRO A 76 -4.85 3.85 22.52
CA PRO A 76 -6.17 3.23 22.73
C PRO A 76 -7.32 4.23 22.96
N ASP A 77 -7.07 5.32 23.69
CA ASP A 77 -8.01 6.41 23.95
C ASP A 77 -8.52 7.07 22.67
N ARG A 78 -7.66 7.23 21.67
CA ARG A 78 -8.01 7.80 20.37
C ARG A 78 -8.61 6.78 19.40
N ARG A 79 -8.28 5.51 19.56
CA ARG A 79 -8.80 4.42 18.71
C ARG A 79 -10.26 4.06 19.04
N GLN A 80 -10.65 4.15 20.32
CA GLN A 80 -11.98 3.76 20.79
C GLN A 80 -13.16 4.49 20.10
N PRO A 81 -13.14 5.83 19.93
CA PRO A 81 -14.21 6.55 19.23
C PRO A 81 -14.43 6.06 17.80
N TYR A 82 -13.35 5.81 17.06
CA TYR A 82 -13.42 5.31 15.69
C TYR A 82 -13.97 3.88 15.63
N GLN A 83 -13.57 3.01 16.56
CA GLN A 83 -14.14 1.67 16.66
C GLN A 83 -15.63 1.67 17.00
N ALA A 84 -16.09 2.64 17.81
CA ALA A 84 -17.51 2.79 18.11
C ALA A 84 -18.31 3.24 16.87
N GLN A 85 -17.81 4.22 16.11
CA GLN A 85 -18.44 4.67 14.86
C GLN A 85 -18.49 3.54 13.81
N ILE A 86 -17.43 2.73 13.69
CA ILE A 86 -17.44 1.57 12.79
C ILE A 86 -18.50 0.55 13.20
N ARG A 87 -18.69 0.31 14.51
CA ARG A 87 -19.76 -0.58 15.00
C ARG A 87 -21.14 -0.06 14.65
N GLU A 88 -21.38 1.22 14.85
CA GLU A 88 -22.65 1.87 14.50
C GLU A 88 -22.96 1.73 13.00
N LEU A 89 -21.97 1.97 12.13
CA LEU A 89 -22.13 1.79 10.69
C LEU A 89 -22.42 0.33 10.32
N LEU A 90 -21.81 -0.63 11.00
CA LEU A 90 -22.03 -2.07 10.78
C LEU A 90 -23.41 -2.54 11.27
N GLU A 91 -23.92 -1.96 12.35
CA GLU A 91 -25.28 -2.22 12.83
C GLU A 91 -26.33 -1.71 11.82
N GLN A 92 -26.06 -0.57 11.18
CA GLN A 92 -26.95 0.00 10.15
C GLN A 92 -26.84 -0.74 8.81
N ARG A 93 -25.63 -1.13 8.40
CA ARG A 93 -25.37 -1.75 7.09
C ARG A 93 -24.33 -2.88 7.21
N PRO A 94 -24.77 -4.12 7.51
CA PRO A 94 -23.87 -5.25 7.73
C PRO A 94 -23.02 -5.66 6.51
N SER A 95 -23.46 -5.33 5.29
CA SER A 95 -22.72 -5.62 4.04
C SER A 95 -21.35 -4.94 4.02
N LEU A 96 -21.19 -3.81 4.72
CA LEU A 96 -19.92 -3.08 4.80
C LEU A 96 -18.77 -3.91 5.36
N LEU A 97 -19.05 -4.94 6.17
CA LEU A 97 -18.01 -5.82 6.70
C LEU A 97 -17.36 -6.68 5.59
N ALA A 98 -18.13 -7.06 4.57
CA ALA A 98 -17.67 -7.85 3.44
C ALA A 98 -17.01 -6.99 2.37
N SER A 99 -17.55 -5.80 2.12
CA SER A 99 -17.03 -4.88 1.10
C SER A 99 -15.90 -3.97 1.60
N GLY A 100 -15.82 -3.71 2.91
CA GLY A 100 -14.93 -2.72 3.51
C GLY A 100 -15.41 -1.27 3.34
N GLY A 101 -16.54 -1.04 2.67
CA GLY A 101 -17.11 0.29 2.42
C GLY A 101 -18.20 0.25 1.35
N PRO A 102 -18.93 1.36 1.13
CA PRO A 102 -19.97 1.44 0.12
C PRO A 102 -19.40 1.21 -1.29
N ASP A 103 -19.97 0.24 -2.00
CA ASP A 103 -19.72 -0.03 -3.41
C ASP A 103 -20.95 -0.71 -4.00
N ARG A 104 -21.66 -0.01 -4.90
CA ARG A 104 -22.94 -0.50 -5.41
C ARG A 104 -22.79 -1.83 -6.14
N THR A 105 -21.81 -1.95 -7.04
CA THR A 105 -21.62 -3.13 -7.88
C THR A 105 -21.30 -4.36 -7.03
N LEU A 106 -20.43 -4.22 -6.02
CA LEU A 106 -20.13 -5.32 -5.13
C LEU A 106 -21.32 -5.65 -4.22
N GLU A 107 -22.05 -4.64 -3.73
CA GLU A 107 -23.19 -4.90 -2.85
C GLU A 107 -24.34 -5.60 -3.55
N ASP A 108 -24.65 -5.22 -4.79
CA ASP A 108 -25.60 -5.93 -5.65
C ASP A 108 -25.17 -7.40 -5.81
N PHE A 109 -23.86 -7.67 -5.97
CA PHE A 109 -23.31 -9.03 -5.99
C PHE A 109 -23.46 -9.77 -4.66
N LEU A 110 -23.11 -9.13 -3.54
CA LEU A 110 -23.20 -9.73 -2.21
C LEU A 110 -24.65 -10.08 -1.83
N GLU A 111 -25.61 -9.26 -2.27
CA GLU A 111 -27.04 -9.54 -2.14
C GLU A 111 -27.45 -10.74 -3.00
N LEU A 112 -27.01 -10.79 -4.27
CA LEU A 112 -27.29 -11.90 -5.19
C LEU A 112 -26.81 -13.25 -4.63
N VAL A 113 -25.61 -13.29 -4.03
CA VAL A 113 -25.07 -14.51 -3.43
C VAL A 113 -25.51 -14.73 -1.97
N GLN A 114 -26.36 -13.85 -1.44
CA GLN A 114 -26.84 -13.88 -0.06
C GLN A 114 -25.70 -14.02 0.95
N ALA A 115 -24.62 -13.26 0.74
CA ALA A 115 -23.43 -13.32 1.59
C ALA A 115 -23.80 -12.96 3.04
N LYS A 116 -23.78 -13.96 3.92
CA LYS A 116 -24.07 -13.74 5.35
C LYS A 116 -22.81 -13.25 6.06
N PRO A 117 -22.88 -12.15 6.83
CA PRO A 117 -21.83 -11.81 7.77
C PRO A 117 -21.69 -12.96 8.78
N SER A 118 -20.55 -13.68 8.78
CA SER A 118 -20.26 -14.63 9.86
C SER A 118 -20.30 -13.92 11.21
N ALA A 119 -21.24 -14.29 12.07
CA ALA A 119 -21.48 -13.67 13.38
C ALA A 119 -20.31 -13.87 14.39
N THR A 120 -19.37 -14.76 14.07
CA THR A 120 -18.22 -15.11 14.92
C THR A 120 -16.93 -14.38 14.55
N ALA A 121 -16.90 -13.69 13.41
CA ALA A 121 -15.74 -12.91 13.00
C ALA A 121 -15.84 -11.51 13.60
N GLY A 122 -14.82 -11.07 14.33
CA GLY A 122 -14.73 -9.71 14.85
C GLY A 122 -14.75 -8.63 13.75
N ILE A 123 -14.55 -7.37 14.16
CA ILE A 123 -14.51 -6.21 13.26
C ILE A 123 -13.13 -6.17 12.60
N GLU A 124 -12.91 -7.05 11.63
CA GLU A 124 -11.68 -7.14 10.85
C GLU A 124 -11.99 -7.04 9.36
N PRO A 125 -11.13 -6.38 8.56
CA PRO A 125 -11.33 -6.30 7.11
C PRO A 125 -11.38 -7.69 6.47
N ARG A 126 -12.41 -7.95 5.65
CA ARG A 126 -12.57 -9.23 4.95
C ARG A 126 -11.96 -9.17 3.56
N PRO A 127 -10.94 -9.98 3.25
CA PRO A 127 -10.34 -9.96 1.93
C PRO A 127 -11.34 -10.31 0.82
N LEU A 128 -11.19 -9.71 -0.36
CA LEU A 128 -12.09 -9.94 -1.50
C LEU A 128 -11.92 -11.36 -2.06
N LEU A 129 -10.68 -11.81 -2.25
CA LEU A 129 -10.41 -13.04 -3.01
C LEU A 129 -11.08 -14.28 -2.42
N PRO A 130 -11.06 -14.55 -1.10
CA PRO A 130 -11.77 -15.69 -0.52
C PRO A 130 -13.27 -15.70 -0.82
N GLN A 131 -13.90 -14.53 -0.98
CA GLN A 131 -15.32 -14.40 -1.33
C GLN A 131 -15.58 -14.78 -2.81
N LEU A 132 -14.54 -14.71 -3.65
CA LEU A 132 -14.60 -15.02 -5.09
C LEU A 132 -13.93 -16.35 -5.46
N LEU A 133 -13.43 -17.14 -4.51
CA LEU A 133 -12.87 -18.46 -4.83
C LEU A 133 -13.94 -19.52 -5.18
N PRO A 134 -15.06 -19.63 -4.44
CA PRO A 134 -16.00 -20.69 -4.72
C PRO A 134 -16.72 -20.49 -6.07
N ARG A 135 -17.04 -21.63 -6.72
CA ARG A 135 -17.41 -21.66 -8.14
C ARG A 135 -18.76 -20.98 -8.40
N SER A 136 -19.70 -21.11 -7.48
CA SER A 136 -21.02 -20.47 -7.54
C SER A 136 -20.90 -18.95 -7.59
N GLU A 137 -20.06 -18.39 -6.73
CA GLU A 137 -19.83 -16.97 -6.54
C GLU A 137 -19.18 -16.37 -7.80
N ARG A 138 -18.18 -17.05 -8.37
CA ARG A 138 -17.59 -16.64 -9.66
C ARG A 138 -18.59 -16.69 -10.80
N ALA A 139 -19.43 -17.72 -10.86
CA ALA A 139 -20.45 -17.84 -11.90
C ALA A 139 -21.50 -16.72 -11.78
N SER A 140 -21.98 -16.44 -10.56
CA SER A 140 -22.91 -15.34 -10.29
C SER A 140 -22.32 -13.98 -10.63
N LEU A 141 -21.07 -13.71 -10.21
CA LEU A 141 -20.40 -12.44 -10.54
C LEU A 141 -20.17 -12.30 -12.04
N SER A 142 -19.73 -13.37 -12.71
CA SER A 142 -19.56 -13.36 -14.16
C SER A 142 -20.87 -13.11 -14.90
N SER A 143 -21.99 -13.66 -14.42
CA SER A 143 -23.31 -13.46 -15.04
C SER A 143 -23.77 -12.02 -14.86
N MET A 144 -23.62 -11.46 -13.65
CA MET A 144 -23.93 -10.06 -13.36
C MET A 144 -23.11 -9.11 -14.22
N LEU A 145 -21.79 -9.31 -14.29
CA LEU A 145 -20.90 -8.45 -15.08
C LEU A 145 -21.14 -8.59 -16.60
N ALA A 146 -21.71 -9.70 -17.08
CA ALA A 146 -22.05 -9.87 -18.49
C ALA A 146 -23.20 -8.95 -18.94
N GLU A 147 -23.98 -8.40 -18.00
CA GLU A 147 -25.03 -7.41 -18.27
C GLU A 147 -24.48 -5.97 -18.38
N SER A 148 -23.21 -5.76 -18.02
CA SER A 148 -22.57 -4.44 -18.11
C SER A 148 -22.46 -3.95 -19.56
N THR A 149 -22.64 -2.65 -19.74
CA THR A 149 -22.41 -1.95 -21.01
C THR A 149 -20.95 -1.52 -21.21
N ASN A 150 -20.08 -1.76 -20.23
CA ASN A 150 -18.68 -1.35 -20.26
C ASN A 150 -17.85 -2.29 -21.15
N ALA A 151 -17.34 -1.76 -22.27
CA ALA A 151 -16.54 -2.53 -23.22
C ALA A 151 -15.26 -3.12 -22.61
N ASN A 152 -14.67 -2.48 -21.59
CA ASN A 152 -13.49 -3.00 -20.90
C ASN A 152 -13.81 -4.22 -20.02
N VAL A 153 -15.00 -4.22 -19.40
CA VAL A 153 -15.52 -5.38 -18.65
C VAL A 153 -15.79 -6.53 -19.60
N ALA A 154 -16.47 -6.28 -20.73
CA ALA A 154 -16.69 -7.29 -21.76
C ALA A 154 -15.38 -7.89 -22.29
N ALA A 155 -14.34 -7.07 -22.51
CA ALA A 155 -13.02 -7.54 -22.92
C ALA A 155 -12.36 -8.45 -21.88
N LEU A 156 -12.47 -8.11 -20.59
CA LEU A 156 -11.96 -8.96 -19.51
C LEU A 156 -12.72 -10.28 -19.40
N LEU A 157 -14.05 -10.26 -19.49
CA LEU A 157 -14.85 -11.48 -19.49
C LEU A 157 -14.51 -12.40 -20.68
N GLY A 158 -14.29 -11.82 -21.85
CA GLY A 158 -13.80 -12.53 -23.04
C GLY A 158 -12.37 -13.06 -22.92
N ALA A 159 -11.60 -12.60 -21.93
CA ALA A 159 -10.23 -13.04 -21.68
C ALA A 159 -10.11 -14.10 -20.56
N ARG A 160 -11.23 -14.60 -20.03
CA ARG A 160 -11.26 -15.64 -18.98
C ARG A 160 -10.73 -16.99 -19.44
N ASP A 161 -10.87 -17.30 -20.72
CA ASP A 161 -10.50 -18.60 -21.31
C ASP A 161 -9.38 -18.49 -22.37
N ILE A 162 -8.45 -17.54 -22.18
CA ILE A 162 -7.31 -17.36 -23.11
C ILE A 162 -6.31 -18.51 -23.03
N VAL A 163 -5.67 -18.79 -24.17
CA VAL A 163 -4.60 -19.78 -24.28
C VAL A 163 -3.23 -19.10 -24.10
N GLY A 164 -2.22 -19.84 -23.66
CA GLY A 164 -0.84 -19.35 -23.56
C GLY A 164 -0.47 -18.74 -22.21
N LEU A 165 -1.32 -18.88 -21.18
CA LEU A 165 -0.96 -18.64 -19.79
C LEU A 165 0.22 -19.54 -19.38
N LEU A 166 1.16 -18.99 -18.62
CA LEU A 166 2.40 -19.68 -18.24
C LEU A 166 2.40 -20.11 -16.77
N ARG A 167 1.79 -19.32 -15.88
CA ARG A 167 1.78 -19.49 -14.43
C ARG A 167 0.40 -19.83 -13.90
N LEU A 168 -0.65 -19.39 -14.59
CA LEU A 168 -2.04 -19.65 -14.25
C LEU A 168 -2.71 -20.53 -15.31
N HIS A 169 -3.94 -20.94 -15.03
CA HIS A 169 -4.75 -21.73 -15.94
C HIS A 169 -6.03 -20.98 -16.33
N PRO A 170 -6.57 -21.20 -17.55
CA PRO A 170 -7.82 -20.57 -18.00
C PRO A 170 -9.00 -20.95 -17.09
N ALA A 171 -10.04 -20.13 -17.04
CA ALA A 171 -11.18 -20.29 -16.11
C ALA A 171 -11.91 -21.63 -16.26
N SER A 172 -11.99 -22.17 -17.48
CA SER A 172 -12.55 -23.48 -17.82
C SER A 172 -11.72 -24.66 -17.32
N HIS A 173 -10.45 -24.46 -16.95
CA HIS A 173 -9.58 -25.50 -16.42
C HIS A 173 -9.89 -25.79 -14.94
N ALA A 174 -9.66 -27.03 -14.48
CA ALA A 174 -9.90 -27.43 -13.09
C ALA A 174 -9.11 -26.58 -12.07
N ALA A 175 -7.91 -26.16 -12.44
CA ALA A 175 -7.05 -25.25 -11.66
C ALA A 175 -7.20 -23.76 -12.07
N GLY A 176 -8.25 -23.41 -12.82
CA GLY A 176 -8.49 -22.06 -13.36
C GLY A 176 -9.08 -21.04 -12.40
N ALA A 177 -9.49 -21.49 -11.21
CA ALA A 177 -10.17 -20.64 -10.23
C ALA A 177 -9.40 -19.36 -9.85
N PRO A 178 -8.06 -19.39 -9.65
CA PRO A 178 -7.31 -18.18 -9.34
C PRO A 178 -7.31 -17.17 -10.48
N TYR A 179 -7.08 -17.62 -11.72
CA TYR A 179 -7.10 -16.71 -12.87
C TYR A 179 -8.48 -16.04 -13.02
N ASP A 180 -9.54 -16.86 -12.95
CA ASP A 180 -10.90 -16.37 -13.05
C ASP A 180 -11.24 -15.35 -11.96
N ALA A 181 -10.90 -15.64 -10.70
CA ALA A 181 -11.13 -14.70 -9.60
C ALA A 181 -10.32 -13.39 -9.77
N GLY A 182 -9.10 -13.47 -10.29
CA GLY A 182 -8.28 -12.31 -10.61
C GLY A 182 -8.91 -11.43 -11.69
N ILE A 183 -9.37 -12.04 -12.79
CA ILE A 183 -10.05 -11.35 -13.89
C ILE A 183 -11.37 -10.73 -13.43
N LEU A 184 -12.18 -11.46 -12.67
CA LEU A 184 -13.46 -10.96 -12.15
C LEU A 184 -13.26 -9.83 -11.14
N SER A 185 -12.21 -9.87 -10.31
CA SER A 185 -11.86 -8.77 -9.40
C SER A 185 -11.49 -7.49 -10.18
N LEU A 186 -10.74 -7.63 -11.28
CA LEU A 186 -10.41 -6.51 -12.16
C LEU A 186 -11.64 -5.94 -12.85
N ALA A 187 -12.51 -6.81 -13.35
CA ALA A 187 -13.76 -6.42 -13.98
C ALA A 187 -14.67 -5.68 -13.00
N LEU A 188 -14.77 -6.16 -11.76
CA LEU A 188 -15.50 -5.49 -10.68
C LEU A 188 -14.93 -4.09 -10.38
N LEU A 189 -13.59 -3.96 -10.30
CA LEU A 189 -12.95 -2.66 -10.06
C LEU A 189 -13.16 -1.67 -11.22
N ILE A 190 -13.19 -2.15 -12.46
CA ILE A 190 -13.48 -1.32 -13.64
C ILE A 190 -14.96 -0.94 -13.68
N GLU A 191 -15.87 -1.87 -13.38
CA GLU A 191 -17.31 -1.60 -13.35
C GLU A 191 -17.67 -0.57 -12.27
N GLY A 192 -17.03 -0.65 -11.11
CA GLY A 192 -17.16 0.33 -10.03
C GLY A 192 -16.48 1.68 -10.32
N GLY A 193 -15.77 1.82 -11.44
CA GLY A 193 -15.11 3.07 -11.82
C GLY A 193 -13.88 3.43 -10.98
N HIS A 194 -13.23 2.44 -10.36
CA HIS A 194 -12.13 2.68 -9.40
C HIS A 194 -10.78 2.95 -10.05
N PHE A 195 -10.57 2.46 -11.27
CA PHE A 195 -9.41 2.83 -12.08
C PHE A 195 -9.66 4.13 -12.84
N SER A 196 -8.60 4.89 -13.11
CA SER A 196 -8.70 6.02 -14.05
C SER A 196 -9.20 5.55 -15.42
N PRO A 197 -9.99 6.36 -16.17
CA PRO A 197 -10.53 5.95 -17.46
C PRO A 197 -9.46 5.49 -18.46
N ALA A 198 -8.30 6.17 -18.47
CA ALA A 198 -7.17 5.82 -19.33
C ALA A 198 -6.57 4.45 -18.96
N LEU A 199 -6.42 4.16 -17.66
CA LEU A 199 -5.90 2.87 -17.21
C LEU A 199 -6.92 1.74 -17.45
N ALA A 200 -8.21 1.98 -17.18
CA ALA A 200 -9.28 1.02 -17.48
C ALA A 200 -9.31 0.65 -18.98
N GLN A 201 -9.18 1.65 -19.87
CA GLN A 201 -9.07 1.42 -21.31
C GLN A 201 -7.83 0.59 -21.67
N LYS A 202 -6.68 0.89 -21.07
CA LYS A 202 -5.44 0.14 -21.29
C LYS A 202 -5.57 -1.33 -20.82
N ILE A 203 -6.22 -1.57 -19.70
CA ILE A 203 -6.53 -2.92 -19.20
C ILE A 203 -7.44 -3.66 -20.19
N GLY A 204 -8.53 -3.02 -20.64
CA GLY A 204 -9.45 -3.60 -21.63
C GLY A 204 -8.77 -3.92 -22.95
N GLN A 205 -7.93 -3.02 -23.47
CA GLN A 205 -7.12 -3.27 -24.67
C GLN A 205 -6.14 -4.44 -24.49
N THR A 206 -5.49 -4.53 -23.32
CA THR A 206 -4.58 -5.65 -23.01
C THR A 206 -5.36 -6.97 -22.98
N ALA A 207 -6.56 -6.99 -22.39
CA ALA A 207 -7.43 -8.15 -22.39
C ALA A 207 -7.86 -8.57 -23.80
N ALA A 208 -8.31 -7.63 -24.62
CA ALA A 208 -8.70 -7.90 -26.01
C ALA A 208 -7.52 -8.46 -26.84
N GLN A 209 -6.32 -7.88 -26.69
CA GLN A 209 -5.11 -8.37 -27.37
C GLN A 209 -4.67 -9.75 -26.86
N ALA A 210 -4.87 -10.04 -25.58
CA ALA A 210 -4.60 -11.36 -25.02
C ALA A 210 -5.56 -12.42 -25.60
N SER A 211 -6.85 -12.08 -25.75
CA SER A 211 -7.83 -12.96 -26.41
C SER A 211 -7.53 -13.23 -27.88
N LEU A 212 -6.82 -12.32 -28.56
CA LEU A 212 -6.30 -12.54 -29.92
C LEU A 212 -5.01 -13.40 -29.96
N GLY A 213 -4.52 -13.85 -28.80
CA GLY A 213 -3.34 -14.71 -28.71
C GLY A 213 -2.00 -13.96 -28.76
N THR A 214 -1.99 -12.63 -28.62
CA THR A 214 -0.75 -11.85 -28.61
C THR A 214 0.10 -12.20 -27.37
N PRO A 215 1.29 -12.81 -27.50
CA PRO A 215 2.02 -13.37 -26.35
C PRO A 215 2.40 -12.33 -25.29
N ALA A 216 2.71 -11.10 -25.71
CA ALA A 216 3.03 -10.01 -24.79
C ALA A 216 1.80 -9.58 -23.97
N ALA A 217 0.63 -9.53 -24.59
CA ALA A 217 -0.61 -9.16 -23.92
C ALA A 217 -1.09 -10.27 -22.97
N VAL A 218 -0.96 -11.55 -23.36
CA VAL A 218 -1.25 -12.70 -22.49
C VAL A 218 -0.39 -12.64 -21.22
N ARG A 219 0.92 -12.40 -21.35
CA ARG A 219 1.82 -12.25 -20.19
C ARG A 219 1.43 -11.06 -19.32
N ALA A 220 1.19 -9.90 -19.92
CA ALA A 220 0.81 -8.69 -19.18
C ALA A 220 -0.51 -8.87 -18.42
N LEU A 221 -1.51 -9.51 -19.03
CA LEU A 221 -2.78 -9.80 -18.37
C LEU A 221 -2.62 -10.80 -17.23
N GLU A 222 -1.80 -11.84 -17.43
CA GLU A 222 -1.49 -12.81 -16.37
C GLU A 222 -0.74 -12.16 -15.21
N ASP A 223 0.25 -11.30 -15.48
CA ASP A 223 0.96 -10.51 -14.45
C ASP A 223 -0.03 -9.66 -13.64
N PHE A 224 -0.94 -8.99 -14.35
CA PHE A 224 -1.93 -8.13 -13.74
C PHE A 224 -2.93 -8.93 -12.89
N ALA A 225 -3.39 -10.10 -13.36
CA ALA A 225 -4.21 -11.01 -12.58
C ALA A 225 -3.47 -11.51 -11.31
N ILE A 226 -2.18 -11.88 -11.43
CA ILE A 226 -1.36 -12.30 -10.28
C ILE A 226 -1.19 -11.17 -9.25
N ALA A 227 -0.97 -9.94 -9.70
CA ALA A 227 -0.91 -8.78 -8.82
C ALA A 227 -2.24 -8.58 -8.08
N THR A 228 -3.36 -8.64 -8.80
CA THR A 228 -4.71 -8.55 -8.22
C THR A 228 -4.97 -9.66 -7.20
N LEU A 229 -4.56 -10.90 -7.47
CA LEU A 229 -4.68 -12.00 -6.51
C LEU A 229 -3.88 -11.76 -5.24
N SER A 230 -2.72 -11.13 -5.36
CA SER A 230 -1.82 -10.86 -4.23
C SER A 230 -2.41 -9.80 -3.31
N LEU A 231 -3.00 -8.77 -3.90
CA LEU A 231 -3.71 -7.71 -3.19
C LEU A 231 -5.03 -8.26 -2.61
N GLY A 232 -5.87 -8.90 -3.42
CA GLY A 232 -7.21 -9.35 -3.02
C GLY A 232 -7.24 -10.48 -2.01
N ARG A 233 -6.13 -11.23 -1.85
CA ARG A 233 -5.98 -12.20 -0.75
C ARG A 233 -5.92 -11.53 0.63
N GLN A 234 -5.52 -10.25 0.69
CA GLN A 234 -5.22 -9.54 1.93
C GLN A 234 -6.09 -8.30 2.14
N LEU A 235 -6.59 -7.73 1.03
CA LEU A 235 -7.40 -6.52 1.00
C LEU A 235 -8.87 -6.82 0.76
N ASP A 236 -9.72 -6.16 1.54
CA ASP A 236 -11.15 -5.98 1.24
C ASP A 236 -11.33 -5.15 -0.02
N HIS A 237 -12.52 -5.21 -0.61
CA HIS A 237 -12.80 -4.56 -1.90
C HIS A 237 -12.62 -3.05 -1.85
N ARG A 238 -13.08 -2.37 -0.79
CA ARG A 238 -12.90 -0.93 -0.65
C ARG A 238 -11.43 -0.55 -0.56
N SER A 239 -10.64 -1.31 0.18
CA SER A 239 -9.19 -1.11 0.24
C SER A 239 -8.53 -1.34 -1.12
N LEU A 240 -8.95 -2.35 -1.90
CA LEU A 240 -8.49 -2.54 -3.28
C LEU A 240 -8.86 -1.38 -4.19
N ALA A 241 -10.12 -0.92 -4.12
CA ALA A 241 -10.64 0.20 -4.88
C ALA A 241 -9.85 1.49 -4.60
N ASP A 242 -9.53 1.73 -3.33
CA ASP A 242 -8.72 2.86 -2.93
C ASP A 242 -7.28 2.81 -3.50
N LEU A 243 -6.68 1.62 -3.60
CA LEU A 243 -5.37 1.46 -4.28
C LEU A 243 -5.51 1.59 -5.80
N ALA A 244 -6.60 1.08 -6.38
CA ALA A 244 -6.87 1.19 -7.81
C ALA A 244 -6.98 2.65 -8.24
N HIS A 245 -7.55 3.50 -7.38
CA HIS A 245 -7.71 4.93 -7.63
C HIS A 245 -6.39 5.68 -7.74
N ILE A 246 -5.38 5.31 -6.96
CA ILE A 246 -4.04 5.95 -7.00
C ILE A 246 -3.11 5.31 -8.04
N THR A 247 -3.54 4.23 -8.70
CA THR A 247 -2.73 3.51 -9.69
C THR A 247 -2.74 4.26 -11.02
N GLN A 248 -1.56 4.61 -11.53
CA GLN A 248 -1.41 5.33 -12.80
C GLN A 248 -1.04 4.39 -13.95
N SER A 249 -0.34 3.29 -13.66
CA SER A 249 0.15 2.33 -14.64
C SER A 249 -0.07 0.87 -14.23
N LEU A 250 0.03 -0.05 -15.20
CA LEU A 250 0.01 -1.49 -14.93
C LEU A 250 1.23 -1.92 -14.08
N SER A 251 2.35 -1.20 -14.17
CA SER A 251 3.55 -1.47 -13.37
C SER A 251 3.30 -1.18 -11.90
N ASP A 252 2.64 -0.06 -11.60
CA ASP A 252 2.34 0.36 -10.22
C ASP A 252 1.53 -0.72 -9.51
N TRP A 253 0.50 -1.26 -10.17
CA TRP A 253 -0.29 -2.37 -9.62
C TRP A 253 0.54 -3.63 -9.37
N GLY A 254 1.46 -3.95 -10.28
CA GLY A 254 2.40 -5.05 -10.14
C GLY A 254 3.38 -4.86 -8.96
N GLU A 255 3.89 -3.65 -8.77
CA GLU A 255 4.73 -3.27 -7.64
C GLU A 255 3.97 -3.40 -6.31
N MET A 256 2.73 -2.89 -6.24
CA MET A 256 1.86 -3.06 -5.08
C MET A 256 1.64 -4.54 -4.76
N GLY A 257 1.29 -5.35 -5.77
CA GLY A 257 1.13 -6.79 -5.60
C GLY A 257 2.41 -7.49 -5.11
N THR A 258 3.57 -7.01 -5.54
CA THR A 258 4.88 -7.52 -5.10
C THR A 258 5.17 -7.15 -3.65
N LEU A 259 4.91 -5.90 -3.24
CA LEU A 259 5.06 -5.45 -1.86
C LEU A 259 4.24 -6.32 -0.89
N PHE A 260 2.96 -6.54 -1.22
CA PHE A 260 2.01 -7.30 -0.39
C PHE A 260 2.37 -8.79 -0.33
N ARG A 261 2.96 -9.35 -1.39
CA ARG A 261 3.46 -10.73 -1.40
C ARG A 261 4.74 -10.87 -0.57
N ALA A 262 5.63 -9.89 -0.64
CA ALA A 262 6.93 -9.92 0.04
C ALA A 262 6.84 -9.72 1.56
N GLN A 263 5.81 -9.01 2.04
CA GLN A 263 5.62 -8.70 3.46
C GLN A 263 4.15 -8.95 3.89
N PRO A 264 3.70 -10.23 3.89
CA PRO A 264 2.30 -10.58 4.17
C PRO A 264 1.84 -10.26 5.61
N ASP A 265 2.78 -9.94 6.49
CA ASP A 265 2.64 -9.61 7.90
C ASP A 265 2.53 -8.09 8.16
N ARG A 266 2.72 -7.25 7.12
CA ARG A 266 2.70 -5.77 7.24
C ARG A 266 1.65 -5.09 6.36
N ILE A 267 0.50 -5.75 6.19
CA ILE A 267 -0.55 -5.33 5.23
C ILE A 267 -1.06 -3.93 5.54
N ASP A 268 -1.35 -3.68 6.82
CA ASP A 268 -1.88 -2.40 7.27
C ASP A 268 -0.86 -1.28 7.03
N ALA A 269 0.41 -1.51 7.39
CA ALA A 269 1.48 -0.54 7.18
C ALA A 269 1.72 -0.23 5.69
N LEU A 270 1.77 -1.26 4.83
CA LEU A 270 1.96 -1.08 3.39
C LEU A 270 0.77 -0.36 2.75
N TYR A 271 -0.45 -0.75 3.12
CA TYR A 271 -1.66 -0.10 2.65
C TYR A 271 -1.68 1.38 3.03
N THR A 272 -1.43 1.70 4.30
CA THR A 272 -1.43 3.09 4.78
C THR A 272 -0.31 3.90 4.14
N ALA A 273 0.87 3.33 3.96
CA ALA A 273 1.97 3.99 3.26
C ALA A 273 1.57 4.34 1.82
N LEU A 274 0.99 3.39 1.07
CA LEU A 274 0.50 3.62 -0.29
C LEU A 274 -0.58 4.71 -0.33
N ARG A 275 -1.50 4.72 0.64
CA ARG A 275 -2.55 5.75 0.74
C ARG A 275 -2.01 7.13 1.07
N PHE A 276 -0.99 7.22 1.90
CA PHE A 276 -0.38 8.49 2.28
C PHE A 276 0.52 9.05 1.18
N GLU A 277 1.30 8.19 0.51
CA GLU A 277 2.19 8.61 -0.58
C GLU A 277 1.43 8.86 -1.89
N GLY A 278 0.41 8.04 -2.19
CA GLY A 278 -0.30 8.09 -3.47
C GLY A 278 0.46 7.44 -4.64
N SER A 279 1.57 6.74 -4.37
CA SER A 279 2.34 5.99 -5.38
C SER A 279 3.07 4.79 -4.76
N SER A 280 3.25 3.71 -5.53
CA SER A 280 4.01 2.52 -5.11
C SER A 280 5.51 2.66 -5.25
N SER A 281 5.97 3.40 -6.26
CA SER A 281 7.38 3.42 -6.66
C SER A 281 8.33 3.96 -5.58
N PRO A 282 8.01 5.06 -4.86
CA PRO A 282 8.86 5.55 -3.78
C PRO A 282 8.99 4.54 -2.64
N ILE A 283 7.89 3.90 -2.26
CA ILE A 283 7.85 2.89 -1.18
C ILE A 283 8.65 1.65 -1.60
N PHE A 284 8.44 1.18 -2.83
CA PHE A 284 9.16 0.03 -3.38
C PHE A 284 10.67 0.28 -3.40
N SER A 285 11.09 1.43 -3.92
CA SER A 285 12.49 1.83 -4.03
C SER A 285 13.13 2.00 -2.64
N TYR A 286 12.42 2.61 -1.70
CA TYR A 286 12.90 2.81 -0.34
C TYR A 286 13.14 1.49 0.39
N LEU A 287 12.18 0.57 0.35
CA LEU A 287 12.29 -0.74 1.00
C LEU A 287 13.33 -1.64 0.34
N ALA A 288 13.54 -1.49 -0.99
CA ALA A 288 14.61 -2.18 -1.70
C ALA A 288 16.01 -1.63 -1.32
N THR A 289 16.12 -0.31 -1.11
CA THR A 289 17.38 0.36 -0.76
C THR A 289 17.77 0.11 0.70
N TYR A 290 16.79 0.06 1.61
CA TYR A 290 17.01 -0.12 3.05
C TYR A 290 16.32 -1.38 3.58
N PRO A 291 16.78 -2.60 3.23
CA PRO A 291 16.12 -3.84 3.62
C PRO A 291 16.08 -4.07 5.14
N ASP A 292 17.09 -3.58 5.87
CA ASP A 292 17.25 -3.79 7.31
C ASP A 292 16.46 -2.76 8.16
N THR A 293 16.45 -1.49 7.74
CA THR A 293 15.87 -0.39 8.54
C THR A 293 14.58 0.15 7.97
N GLY A 294 14.35 0.03 6.66
CA GLY A 294 13.28 0.73 5.94
C GLY A 294 11.88 0.39 6.46
N LYS A 295 11.67 -0.84 6.96
CA LYS A 295 10.40 -1.24 7.57
C LYS A 295 10.09 -0.44 8.84
N GLN A 296 11.08 -0.33 9.72
CA GLN A 296 10.94 0.40 10.99
C GLN A 296 10.90 1.91 10.76
N ASP A 297 11.62 2.38 9.74
CA ASP A 297 11.61 3.78 9.31
C ASP A 297 10.22 4.18 8.83
N LEU A 298 9.60 3.34 8.00
CA LEU A 298 8.23 3.53 7.53
C LEU A 298 7.21 3.47 8.68
N ASP A 299 7.31 2.50 9.59
CA ASP A 299 6.42 2.41 10.76
C ASP A 299 6.47 3.69 11.61
N ALA A 300 7.66 4.25 11.82
CA ALA A 300 7.81 5.49 12.57
C ALA A 300 7.18 6.68 11.84
N ALA A 301 7.39 6.79 10.53
CA ALA A 301 6.81 7.86 9.72
C ALA A 301 5.27 7.79 9.67
N LEU A 302 4.70 6.58 9.56
CA LEU A 302 3.26 6.36 9.56
C LEU A 302 2.59 6.86 10.84
N SER A 303 3.23 6.67 12.01
CA SER A 303 2.73 7.19 13.28
C SER A 303 2.66 8.72 13.34
N TYR A 304 3.44 9.43 12.51
CA TYR A 304 3.40 10.88 12.39
C TYR A 304 2.47 11.38 11.27
N GLY A 305 2.00 10.48 10.41
CA GLY A 305 0.97 10.75 9.41
C GLY A 305 1.48 10.96 7.99
N PRO A 306 0.61 11.47 7.09
CA PRO A 306 0.89 11.53 5.66
C PRO A 306 2.13 12.34 5.30
N GLN A 307 2.28 13.55 5.85
CA GLN A 307 3.39 14.43 5.51
C GLN A 307 4.75 13.85 5.94
N ALA A 308 4.84 13.26 7.13
CA ALA A 308 6.06 12.61 7.59
C ALA A 308 6.41 11.37 6.73
N THR A 309 5.38 10.64 6.27
CA THR A 309 5.56 9.49 5.37
C THR A 309 6.05 9.93 3.99
N GLN A 310 5.48 11.01 3.44
CA GLN A 310 5.92 11.57 2.16
C GLN A 310 7.35 12.12 2.26
N GLU A 311 7.70 12.76 3.37
CA GLU A 311 9.03 13.34 3.57
C GLU A 311 10.14 12.28 3.56
N ILE A 312 9.96 11.18 4.31
CA ILE A 312 10.97 10.12 4.34
C ILE A 312 11.14 9.42 2.98
N LEU A 313 10.05 9.30 2.22
CA LEU A 313 10.06 8.69 0.89
C LEU A 313 10.65 9.63 -0.16
N ARG A 314 10.41 10.94 -0.04
CA ARG A 314 10.97 11.98 -0.92
C ARG A 314 12.48 12.11 -0.74
N GLU A 315 12.92 12.27 0.51
CA GLU A 315 14.35 12.38 0.83
C GLU A 315 15.08 11.05 0.59
N ALA A 316 14.36 9.93 0.68
CA ALA A 316 14.88 8.57 0.48
C ALA A 316 16.11 8.27 1.37
N LEU A 317 16.08 8.79 2.60
CA LEU A 317 17.11 8.58 3.62
C LEU A 317 16.56 7.77 4.82
N PRO A 318 17.38 6.94 5.48
CA PRO A 318 16.98 6.21 6.67
C PRO A 318 16.80 7.16 7.86
N ILE A 319 16.00 6.76 8.87
CA ILE A 319 15.90 7.54 10.11
C ILE A 319 17.17 7.36 10.94
N TYR A 320 17.70 8.46 11.46
CA TYR A 320 18.83 8.43 12.37
C TYR A 320 18.47 7.67 13.65
N ARG A 321 19.13 6.54 13.87
CA ARG A 321 19.10 5.81 15.14
C ARG A 321 20.50 5.86 15.72
N ALA A 322 20.66 6.47 16.89
CA ALA A 322 21.91 6.42 17.62
C ALA A 322 22.20 4.96 18.01
N LYS A 323 23.11 4.30 17.29
CA LYS A 323 23.65 3.01 17.72
C LYS A 323 24.46 3.26 19.00
N ALA A 324 24.33 2.37 19.99
CA ALA A 324 25.04 2.45 21.26
C ALA A 324 26.55 2.65 21.00
N GLY A 325 27.08 3.79 21.45
CA GLY A 325 28.44 4.27 21.19
C GLY A 325 28.61 5.72 21.64
N LEU A 326 29.80 6.30 21.48
CA LEU A 326 30.11 7.69 21.90
C LEU A 326 29.11 8.72 21.36
N ALA A 327 28.61 8.54 20.14
CA ALA A 327 27.56 9.39 19.56
C ALA A 327 26.26 9.39 20.39
N ALA A 328 25.85 8.25 20.95
CA ALA A 328 24.67 8.15 21.82
C ALA A 328 24.85 8.88 23.17
N THR A 329 26.09 9.16 23.57
CA THR A 329 26.40 9.85 24.84
C THR A 329 26.57 11.36 24.63
N VAL A 330 27.15 11.75 23.50
CA VAL A 330 27.46 13.17 23.18
C VAL A 330 26.28 13.89 22.54
N ILE A 331 25.45 13.20 21.74
CA ILE A 331 24.31 13.83 21.05
C ILE A 331 23.23 14.33 22.02
N PRO A 332 22.83 13.62 23.09
CA PRO A 332 21.89 14.16 24.07
C PRO A 332 22.41 15.45 24.72
N PHE A 333 23.71 15.51 25.01
CA PHE A 333 24.35 16.71 25.56
C PHE A 333 24.34 17.88 24.57
N LEU A 334 24.64 17.64 23.29
CA LEU A 334 24.58 18.68 22.25
C LEU A 334 23.14 19.08 21.87
N SER A 335 22.16 18.17 22.02
CA SER A 335 20.76 18.44 21.73
C SER A 335 20.15 19.51 22.61
N GLN A 336 20.72 19.74 23.80
CA GLN A 336 20.35 20.83 24.71
C GLN A 336 20.67 22.23 24.13
N TYR A 337 21.58 22.29 23.16
CA TYR A 337 22.01 23.53 22.50
C TYR A 337 21.44 23.67 21.08
N ARG A 338 20.53 22.78 20.67
CA ARG A 338 19.94 22.81 19.33
C ARG A 338 18.96 23.99 19.24
N PRO A 339 19.16 24.94 18.31
CA PRO A 339 18.18 26.01 18.10
C PRO A 339 16.86 25.40 17.63
N HIS A 340 15.74 25.80 18.23
CA HIS A 340 14.42 25.54 17.68
C HIS A 340 14.30 26.29 16.34
N SER A 341 13.91 25.57 15.30
CA SER A 341 13.64 26.02 13.92
C SER A 341 14.81 26.61 13.11
N LEU A 342 15.34 25.79 12.19
CA LEU A 342 15.68 26.21 10.84
C LEU A 342 14.86 25.34 9.89
N VAL A 343 13.56 25.60 9.85
CA VAL A 343 12.66 25.13 8.79
C VAL A 343 11.81 26.35 8.44
N GLU A 344 12.32 27.15 7.51
CA GLU A 344 11.48 27.97 6.63
C GLU A 344 11.04 27.07 5.46
#